data_AF-A0A916K019-F1
#
_entry.id   AF-A0A916K019-F1
#
_cell.length_a   1.000
_cell.length_b   1.000
_cell.length_c   1.000
_cell.angle_alpha   90.00
_cell.angle_beta   90.00
_cell.angle_gamma   90.00
#
_symmetry.space_group_name_H-M   'P 1'
#
loop_
_entity.id
_entity.type
_entity.pdbx_description
1 polymer ?
#
loop_
_entity_poly.entity_id
_entity_poly.type
_entity_poly.pdbx_seq_one_letter_code
_entity_poly.pdbx_strand_id
1 'polypeptide(L)'
;MSAHSAIDMTETIQPYTKPVFGFALNRLGNRQEAEDLAQDILLQLLKSLNAGVDIRQLDAYVWTVARYTWVHWVKKKSGQLQHLEINGMTDLLSEEGPEPLQQLVNSETYHTLRRELTYLSGLQRRITVMHYYDGMKQQEIADKLSIPLGTVKWHLHDARNEIKKGMERVTRGHLSVSPIQLTRMGYSGRPGKLGETWHFLKRNLTQNIVYAMYHKPMSVNELAVELGTPAHFIEDEVAHLAEYGFITETAAKKYRTDFIIRDHSREQLQCTHKLYKECAAHIAELHFDAIMDVQDQIEQSGLLYPENDFNFLLWTLLPKNIEEQASRLGRLGPPAAKVVPLRKDGGQYIAYAELKRDPFPDLGFDPQPYWRNGPMDRIDRGNLSIWRFDTFWSDRDGGWKNFTPGEVELCRRFWKGELPENDAHVEDYALLLSKQYLLKTAKGYTFNAVLVDRPETLRHIHTVIPDLSPAYAPAITKLYEQSLHIAMQGQPKHLEPQIAYMTWINSAGGALIAYILKHLVDQGKLREPLPEQRKTITMLMGKLK
;
A
#
# COMPACT_ATOMS: atom_id res chain seq x y z
N MET A 1 -48.55 58.59 45.30
CA MET A 1 -48.13 57.21 45.58
C MET A 1 -49.20 56.27 45.04
N SER A 2 -48.86 55.44 44.05
CA SER A 2 -49.46 54.12 43.89
C SER A 2 -48.47 53.27 43.09
N ALA A 3 -48.05 52.19 43.72
CA ALA A 3 -46.88 51.37 43.45
C ALA A 3 -46.84 50.80 42.03
N HIS A 4 -45.80 51.15 41.27
CA HIS A 4 -45.32 50.31 40.18
C HIS A 4 -44.72 49.05 40.82
N SER A 5 -45.25 47.88 40.47
CA SER A 5 -44.63 46.61 40.81
C SER A 5 -43.27 46.55 40.11
N ALA A 6 -42.20 46.85 40.85
CA ALA A 6 -40.85 46.55 40.42
C ALA A 6 -40.77 45.04 40.23
N ILE A 7 -40.85 44.57 38.98
CA ILE A 7 -40.33 43.26 38.61
C ILE A 7 -38.87 43.29 39.06
N ASP A 8 -38.48 42.42 39.98
CA ASP A 8 -37.09 42.35 40.41
C ASP A 8 -36.27 41.90 39.18
N MET A 9 -35.60 42.86 38.55
CA MET A 9 -34.78 42.64 37.35
C MET A 9 -33.71 41.57 37.62
N THR A 10 -33.31 41.42 38.88
CA THR A 10 -32.40 40.38 39.34
C THR A 10 -33.03 38.98 39.22
N GLU A 11 -34.28 38.80 39.67
CA GLU A 11 -35.01 37.52 39.55
C GLU A 11 -35.29 37.16 38.09
N THR A 12 -35.49 38.15 37.23
CA THR A 12 -35.74 37.95 35.79
C THR A 12 -34.49 37.46 35.05
N ILE A 13 -33.30 37.88 35.46
CA ILE A 13 -32.04 37.58 34.77
C ILE A 13 -31.30 36.38 35.41
N GLN A 14 -31.54 36.09 36.68
CA GLN A 14 -30.91 34.99 37.43
C GLN A 14 -30.97 33.62 36.71
N PRO A 15 -32.07 33.22 36.03
CA PRO A 15 -32.11 31.97 35.28
C PRO A 15 -31.10 31.90 34.12
N TYR A 16 -30.68 33.05 33.59
CA TYR A 16 -29.80 33.16 32.44
C TYR A 16 -28.31 33.23 32.81
N THR A 17 -27.95 33.36 34.08
CA THR A 17 -26.54 33.44 34.51
C THR A 17 -25.73 32.22 34.10
N LYS A 18 -26.25 30.99 34.35
CA LYS A 18 -25.57 29.74 33.96
C LYS A 18 -25.56 29.53 32.44
N PRO A 19 -26.69 29.70 31.70
CA PRO A 19 -26.69 29.62 30.24
C PRO A 19 -25.75 30.60 29.54
N VAL A 20 -25.74 31.87 29.98
CA VAL A 20 -24.86 32.91 29.40
C VAL A 20 -23.40 32.59 29.66
N PHE A 21 -23.06 32.10 30.84
CA PHE A 21 -21.71 31.61 31.13
C PHE A 21 -21.32 30.42 30.24
N GLY A 22 -22.21 29.45 30.06
CA GLY A 22 -21.99 28.31 29.15
C GLY A 22 -21.79 28.76 27.69
N PHE A 23 -22.55 29.76 27.24
CA PHE A 23 -22.38 30.39 25.93
C PHE A 23 -21.01 31.06 25.77
N ALA A 24 -20.58 31.84 26.76
CA ALA A 24 -19.28 32.50 26.74
C ALA A 24 -18.13 31.48 26.77
N LEU A 25 -18.25 30.43 27.58
CA LEU A 25 -17.25 29.37 27.70
C LEU A 25 -17.10 28.58 26.39
N ASN A 26 -18.20 28.26 25.71
CA ASN A 26 -18.18 27.58 24.42
C ASN A 26 -17.47 28.40 23.33
N ARG A 27 -17.62 29.73 23.37
CA ARG A 27 -17.03 30.64 22.36
C ARG A 27 -15.57 30.97 22.60
N LEU A 28 -15.14 31.07 23.86
CA LEU A 28 -13.80 31.54 24.21
C LEU A 28 -12.83 30.43 24.63
N GLY A 29 -13.34 29.29 25.10
CA GLY A 29 -12.51 28.15 25.53
C GLY A 29 -11.63 28.42 26.76
N ASN A 30 -11.65 29.64 27.31
CA ASN A 30 -10.94 30.06 28.51
C ASN A 30 -11.95 30.49 29.58
N ARG A 31 -11.81 29.94 30.79
CA ARG A 31 -12.75 30.18 31.88
C ARG A 31 -12.77 31.64 32.33
N GLN A 32 -11.61 32.27 32.51
CA GLN A 32 -11.51 33.63 33.01
C GLN A 32 -12.15 34.62 32.03
N GLU A 33 -11.83 34.49 30.74
CA GLU A 33 -12.40 35.36 29.70
C GLU A 33 -13.91 35.12 29.51
N ALA A 34 -14.37 33.89 29.76
CA ALA A 34 -15.79 33.56 29.73
C ALA A 34 -16.56 34.17 30.90
N GLU A 35 -15.96 34.25 32.09
CA GLU A 35 -16.55 34.94 33.25
C GLU A 35 -16.70 36.45 32.95
N ASP A 36 -15.67 37.08 32.39
CA ASP A 36 -15.69 38.50 32.01
C ASP A 36 -16.75 38.79 30.93
N LEU A 37 -16.81 38.00 29.86
CA LEU A 37 -17.80 38.17 28.80
C LEU A 37 -19.23 37.92 29.31
N ALA A 38 -19.43 36.92 30.17
CA ALA A 38 -20.73 36.65 30.75
C ALA A 38 -21.21 37.83 31.63
N GLN A 39 -20.30 38.44 32.38
CA GLN A 39 -20.59 39.63 33.18
C GLN A 39 -21.01 40.81 32.30
N ASP A 40 -20.30 41.08 31.20
CA ASP A 40 -20.65 42.14 30.26
C ASP A 40 -22.03 41.93 29.62
N ILE A 41 -22.37 40.68 29.28
CA ILE A 41 -23.68 40.33 28.72
C ILE A 41 -24.80 40.58 29.73
N LEU A 42 -24.64 40.10 30.96
CA LEU A 42 -25.64 40.28 32.03
C LEU A 42 -25.80 41.75 32.41
N LEU A 43 -24.71 42.52 32.44
CA LEU A 43 -24.73 43.96 32.68
C LEU A 43 -25.49 44.70 31.59
N GLN A 44 -25.28 44.35 30.33
CA GLN A 44 -25.98 44.97 29.21
C GLN A 44 -27.48 44.63 29.23
N LEU A 45 -27.83 43.40 29.62
CA LEU A 45 -29.24 43.00 29.82
C LEU A 45 -29.91 43.80 30.94
N LEU A 46 -29.25 43.96 32.08
CA LEU A 46 -29.74 44.79 33.19
C LEU A 46 -29.97 46.25 32.76
N LYS A 47 -29.01 46.83 32.01
CA LYS A 47 -29.13 48.20 31.50
C LYS A 47 -30.31 48.36 30.53
N SER A 48 -30.48 47.42 29.62
CA SER A 48 -31.58 47.46 28.66
C SER A 48 -32.96 47.27 29.30
N LEU A 49 -33.07 46.37 30.28
CA LEU A 49 -34.32 46.15 31.03
C LEU A 49 -34.68 47.38 31.87
N ASN A 50 -33.69 48.02 32.50
CA ASN A 50 -33.88 49.25 33.26
C ASN A 50 -34.23 50.46 32.37
N ALA A 51 -33.83 50.44 31.10
CA ALA A 51 -34.19 51.45 30.10
C ALA A 51 -35.64 51.32 29.57
N GLY A 52 -36.42 50.34 30.04
CA GLY A 52 -37.84 50.21 29.72
C GLY A 52 -38.11 49.74 28.29
N VAL A 53 -37.19 48.97 27.69
CA VAL A 53 -37.38 48.39 26.35
C VAL A 53 -38.57 47.43 26.36
N ASP A 54 -39.50 47.60 25.43
CA ASP A 54 -40.64 46.70 25.24
C ASP A 54 -40.15 45.35 24.68
N ILE A 55 -40.01 44.35 25.55
CA ILE A 55 -39.48 43.03 25.21
C ILE A 55 -40.63 42.04 25.08
N ARG A 56 -40.98 41.70 23.83
CA ARG A 56 -42.04 40.72 23.53
C ARG A 56 -41.65 39.28 23.88
N GLN A 57 -40.36 38.92 23.82
CA GLN A 57 -39.85 37.58 24.16
C GLN A 57 -38.46 37.68 24.82
N LEU A 58 -38.42 37.43 26.12
CA LEU A 58 -37.22 37.61 26.94
C LEU A 58 -36.06 36.70 26.54
N ASP A 59 -36.33 35.41 26.25
CA ASP A 59 -35.31 34.45 25.83
C ASP A 59 -34.57 34.89 24.57
N ALA A 60 -35.32 35.32 23.56
CA ALA A 60 -34.76 35.78 22.29
C ALA A 60 -33.93 37.06 22.46
N TYR A 61 -34.39 37.94 23.35
CA TYR A 61 -33.71 39.18 23.69
C TYR A 61 -32.37 38.91 24.39
N VAL A 62 -32.34 38.01 25.38
CA VAL A 62 -31.13 37.59 26.10
C VAL A 62 -30.05 37.12 25.13
N TRP A 63 -30.39 36.23 24.20
CA TRP A 63 -29.42 35.70 23.24
C TRP A 63 -28.98 36.72 22.18
N THR A 64 -29.82 37.71 21.89
CA THR A 64 -29.46 38.81 20.99
C THR A 64 -28.42 39.73 21.63
N VAL A 65 -28.63 40.12 22.89
CA VAL A 65 -27.63 40.87 23.66
C VAL A 65 -26.35 40.05 23.81
N ALA A 66 -26.46 38.76 24.12
CA ALA A 66 -25.30 37.86 24.25
C ALA A 66 -24.42 37.81 23.00
N ARG A 67 -25.03 37.67 21.82
CA ARG A 67 -24.31 37.67 20.53
C ARG A 67 -23.68 39.02 20.21
N TYR A 68 -24.40 40.10 20.44
CA TYR A 68 -23.91 41.45 20.15
C TYR A 68 -22.70 41.80 21.03
N THR A 69 -22.81 41.55 22.33
CA THR A 69 -21.73 41.79 23.29
C THR A 69 -20.51 40.93 22.97
N TRP A 70 -20.68 39.65 22.58
CA TRP A 70 -19.58 38.80 22.14
C TRP A 70 -18.87 39.34 20.89
N VAL A 71 -19.61 39.75 19.86
CA VAL A 71 -19.01 40.33 18.64
C VAL A 71 -18.21 41.60 18.97
N HIS A 72 -18.75 42.46 19.84
CA HIS A 72 -18.04 43.65 20.29
C HIS A 72 -16.78 43.30 21.10
N TRP A 73 -16.87 42.31 21.98
CA TRP A 73 -15.75 41.81 22.78
C TRP A 73 -14.61 41.28 21.91
N VAL A 74 -14.94 40.49 20.87
CA VAL A 74 -13.95 39.99 19.90
C VAL A 74 -13.29 41.13 19.12
N LYS A 75 -14.07 42.13 18.67
CA LYS A 75 -13.55 43.32 17.97
C LYS A 75 -12.62 44.17 18.84
N LYS A 76 -12.98 44.33 20.13
CA LYS A 76 -12.16 45.02 21.13
C LYS A 76 -10.84 44.31 21.37
N LYS A 77 -10.85 42.96 21.42
CA LYS A 77 -9.65 42.14 21.59
C LYS A 77 -8.75 42.11 20.33
N SER A 78 -9.34 42.25 19.13
CA SER A 78 -8.58 42.35 17.87
C SER A 78 -8.03 43.75 17.56
N GLY A 79 -8.11 44.70 18.51
CA GLY A 79 -7.52 46.04 18.36
C GLY A 79 -8.27 46.98 17.40
N GLN A 80 -9.50 46.65 17.00
CA GLN A 80 -10.32 47.49 16.13
C GLN A 80 -11.52 48.02 16.91
N LEU A 81 -11.44 49.25 17.40
CA LEU A 81 -12.61 49.99 17.90
C LEU A 81 -12.91 51.17 16.97
N GLN A 82 -14.17 51.27 16.55
CA GLN A 82 -14.88 52.54 16.46
C GLN A 82 -16.20 52.37 17.23
N HIS A 83 -16.44 53.31 18.15
CA HIS A 83 -17.69 53.45 18.90
C HIS A 83 -18.86 53.68 17.94
N LEU A 84 -19.93 52.89 18.08
CA LEU A 84 -21.25 53.19 17.52
C LEU A 84 -22.27 52.92 18.63
N GLU A 85 -22.92 53.99 19.09
CA GLU A 85 -24.03 53.92 20.04
C GLU A 85 -25.25 53.23 19.42
N ILE A 86 -25.98 52.50 20.26
CA ILE A 86 -27.21 51.78 19.92
C ILE A 86 -28.34 52.79 19.81
N ASN A 87 -28.55 53.39 18.63
CA ASN A 87 -29.70 54.28 18.36
C ASN A 87 -30.35 54.06 16.97
N GLY A 88 -30.30 52.84 16.43
CA GLY A 88 -30.81 52.53 15.09
C GLY A 88 -31.64 51.26 15.02
N MET A 89 -32.54 51.02 15.98
CA MET A 89 -33.24 49.74 16.17
C MET A 89 -34.64 49.66 15.55
N THR A 90 -34.93 50.44 14.50
CA THR A 90 -36.27 50.47 13.89
C THR A 90 -36.41 49.64 12.62
N ASP A 91 -35.31 49.26 11.94
CA ASP A 91 -35.36 48.60 10.62
C ASP A 91 -35.08 47.09 10.63
N LEU A 92 -34.87 46.46 11.79
CA LEU A 92 -34.59 45.02 11.92
C LEU A 92 -35.75 44.21 12.50
N LEU A 93 -36.94 44.82 12.64
CA LEU A 93 -38.15 44.16 13.17
C LEU A 93 -38.95 43.40 12.11
N SER A 94 -38.43 43.28 10.89
CA SER A 94 -39.11 42.60 9.78
C SER A 94 -38.19 41.58 9.14
N GLU A 95 -37.91 40.50 9.85
CA GLU A 95 -37.66 39.18 9.24
C GLU A 95 -37.88 38.13 10.33
N GLU A 96 -38.93 37.31 10.14
CA GLU A 96 -39.16 36.11 10.94
C GLU A 96 -37.86 35.29 10.95
N GLY A 97 -37.30 35.05 12.14
CA GLY A 97 -36.08 34.25 12.25
C GLY A 97 -36.31 32.85 11.64
N PRO A 98 -35.30 32.27 10.96
CA PRO A 98 -35.48 31.00 10.27
C PRO A 98 -35.91 29.91 11.26
N GLU A 99 -37.01 29.24 10.91
CA GLU A 99 -37.61 28.07 11.58
C GLU A 99 -36.53 27.02 11.92
N PRO A 100 -36.66 26.21 12.99
CA PRO A 100 -35.67 25.21 13.39
C PRO A 100 -35.24 24.26 12.26
N LEU A 101 -36.17 23.92 11.35
CA LEU A 101 -35.88 23.15 10.14
C LEU A 101 -34.94 23.91 9.18
N GLN A 102 -35.12 25.21 9.05
CA GLN A 102 -34.31 26.07 8.18
C GLN A 102 -32.92 26.34 8.78
N GLN A 103 -32.80 26.38 10.12
CA GLN A 103 -31.49 26.37 10.80
C GLN A 103 -30.75 25.04 10.59
N LEU A 104 -31.45 23.90 10.66
CA LEU A 104 -30.88 22.58 10.36
C LEU A 104 -30.43 22.50 8.89
N VAL A 105 -31.27 22.90 7.94
CA VAL A 105 -30.96 22.95 6.50
C VAL A 105 -29.77 23.88 6.22
N ASN A 106 -29.69 25.03 6.88
CA ASN A 106 -28.55 25.94 6.75
C ASN A 106 -27.26 25.33 7.32
N SER A 107 -27.35 24.59 8.43
CA SER A 107 -26.21 23.86 9.00
C SER A 107 -25.74 22.73 8.08
N GLU A 108 -26.66 21.94 7.52
CA GLU A 108 -26.37 20.87 6.57
C GLU A 108 -25.78 21.42 5.27
N THR A 109 -26.31 22.53 4.76
CA THR A 109 -25.78 23.23 3.59
C THR A 109 -24.36 23.73 3.85
N TYR A 110 -24.10 24.27 5.03
CA TYR A 110 -22.77 24.75 5.43
C TYR A 110 -21.76 23.62 5.63
N HIS A 111 -22.19 22.50 6.23
CA HIS A 111 -21.38 21.29 6.36
C HIS A 111 -21.07 20.67 4.99
N THR A 112 -22.06 20.65 4.09
CA THR A 112 -21.90 20.16 2.72
C THR A 112 -20.94 21.05 1.94
N LEU A 113 -21.10 22.38 2.00
CA LEU A 113 -20.18 23.33 1.35
C LEU A 113 -18.73 23.17 1.87
N ARG A 114 -18.55 23.08 3.19
CA ARG A 114 -17.22 22.84 3.79
C ARG A 114 -16.64 21.51 3.31
N ARG A 115 -17.44 20.45 3.23
CA ARG A 115 -17.02 19.15 2.69
C ARG A 115 -16.60 19.27 1.22
N GLU A 116 -17.40 19.90 0.37
CA GLU A 116 -17.07 20.04 -1.06
C GLU A 116 -15.81 20.87 -1.30
N LEU A 117 -15.54 21.89 -0.46
CA LEU A 117 -14.26 22.61 -0.49
C LEU A 117 -13.04 21.71 -0.23
N THR A 118 -13.21 20.62 0.53
CA THR A 118 -12.13 19.67 0.79
C THR A 118 -11.81 18.76 -0.39
N TYR A 119 -12.75 18.55 -1.32
CA TYR A 119 -12.58 17.72 -2.51
C TYR A 119 -11.94 18.46 -3.70
N LEU A 120 -11.75 19.78 -3.60
CA LEU A 120 -10.98 20.54 -4.58
C LEU A 120 -9.48 20.25 -4.46
N SER A 121 -8.79 20.08 -5.59
CA SER A 121 -7.33 20.03 -5.65
C SER A 121 -6.68 21.15 -4.85
N GLY A 122 -5.50 20.93 -4.28
CA GLY A 122 -4.79 21.87 -3.41
C GLY A 122 -4.57 23.23 -4.07
N LEU A 123 -4.30 23.27 -5.38
CA LEU A 123 -4.22 24.54 -6.12
C LEU A 123 -5.59 25.21 -6.28
N GLN A 124 -6.64 24.48 -6.68
CA GLN A 124 -8.01 25.01 -6.78
C GLN A 124 -8.50 25.55 -5.44
N ARG A 125 -8.33 24.77 -4.38
CA ARG A 125 -8.73 25.13 -3.01
C ARG A 125 -7.99 26.37 -2.54
N ARG A 126 -6.66 26.45 -2.71
CA ARG A 126 -5.87 27.65 -2.35
C ARG A 126 -6.36 28.89 -3.09
N ILE A 127 -6.59 28.80 -4.40
CA ILE A 127 -7.11 29.91 -5.21
C ILE A 127 -8.53 30.30 -4.73
N THR A 128 -9.37 29.32 -4.43
CA THR A 128 -10.75 29.53 -3.96
C THR A 128 -10.79 30.21 -2.59
N VAL A 129 -9.95 29.76 -1.65
CA VAL A 129 -9.81 30.35 -0.31
C VAL A 129 -9.27 31.78 -0.43
N MET A 130 -8.18 32.00 -1.18
CA MET A 130 -7.64 33.35 -1.33
C MET A 130 -8.64 34.33 -1.95
N HIS A 131 -9.48 33.87 -2.88
CA HIS A 131 -10.46 34.73 -3.53
C HIS A 131 -11.69 35.00 -2.65
N TYR A 132 -12.34 33.95 -2.14
CA TYR A 132 -13.63 34.08 -1.45
C TYR A 132 -13.52 34.26 0.06
N TYR A 133 -12.45 33.77 0.68
CA TYR A 133 -12.23 33.87 2.13
C TYR A 133 -11.28 35.03 2.47
N ASP A 134 -10.15 35.14 1.75
CA ASP A 134 -9.16 36.20 2.02
C ASP A 134 -9.45 37.50 1.23
N GLY A 135 -10.43 37.50 0.33
CA GLY A 135 -10.87 38.68 -0.43
C GLY A 135 -9.89 39.18 -1.49
N MET A 136 -8.89 38.38 -1.88
CA MET A 136 -7.86 38.79 -2.85
C MET A 136 -8.41 38.92 -4.27
N LYS A 137 -7.92 39.91 -5.03
CA LYS A 137 -8.24 40.07 -6.44
C LYS A 137 -7.57 38.98 -7.27
N GLN A 138 -8.20 38.56 -8.37
CA GLN A 138 -7.67 37.49 -9.23
C GLN A 138 -6.25 37.78 -9.75
N GLN A 139 -5.93 39.05 -10.00
CA GLN A 139 -4.58 39.48 -10.40
C GLN A 139 -3.57 39.30 -9.27
N GLU A 140 -3.92 39.69 -8.04
CA GLU A 140 -3.06 39.52 -6.85
C GLU A 140 -2.79 38.04 -6.56
N ILE A 141 -3.77 37.16 -6.82
CA ILE A 141 -3.60 35.70 -6.70
C ILE A 141 -2.68 35.16 -7.79
N ALA A 142 -2.82 35.63 -9.03
CA ALA A 142 -1.96 35.25 -10.15
C ALA A 142 -0.49 35.59 -9.86
N ASP A 143 -0.26 36.81 -9.36
CA ASP A 143 1.07 37.29 -9.00
C ASP A 143 1.64 36.51 -7.79
N LYS A 144 0.84 36.33 -6.73
CA LYS A 144 1.24 35.61 -5.50
C LYS A 144 1.57 34.14 -5.72
N LEU A 145 0.86 33.46 -6.63
CA LEU A 145 1.10 32.06 -6.97
C LEU A 145 2.03 31.87 -8.16
N SER A 146 2.46 32.95 -8.83
CA SER A 146 3.25 32.90 -10.06
C SER A 146 2.61 32.03 -11.15
N ILE A 147 1.30 32.20 -11.37
CA ILE A 147 0.52 31.49 -12.41
C ILE A 147 -0.25 32.47 -13.29
N PRO A 148 -0.59 32.14 -14.56
CA PRO A 148 -1.34 33.04 -15.42
C PRO A 148 -2.73 33.40 -14.88
N LEU A 149 -3.18 34.65 -15.09
CA LEU A 149 -4.54 35.09 -14.72
C LEU A 149 -5.64 34.20 -15.32
N GLY A 150 -5.43 33.71 -16.56
CA GLY A 150 -6.35 32.75 -17.20
C GLY A 150 -6.49 31.45 -16.41
N THR A 151 -5.39 30.96 -15.81
CA THR A 151 -5.36 29.77 -14.95
C THR A 151 -6.12 30.02 -13.64
N VAL A 152 -5.98 31.20 -13.03
CA VAL A 152 -6.76 31.61 -11.84
C VAL A 152 -8.27 31.63 -12.16
N LYS A 153 -8.66 32.26 -13.28
CA LYS A 153 -10.07 32.31 -13.73
C LYS A 153 -10.63 30.92 -14.00
N TRP A 154 -9.86 30.07 -14.68
CA TRP A 154 -10.25 28.69 -14.94
C TRP A 154 -10.46 27.91 -13.63
N HIS A 155 -9.51 27.97 -12.69
CA HIS A 155 -9.64 27.29 -11.40
C HIS A 155 -10.85 27.78 -10.59
N LEU A 156 -11.14 29.09 -10.56
CA LEU A 156 -12.31 29.64 -9.87
C LEU A 156 -13.65 29.26 -10.53
N HIS A 157 -13.66 29.14 -11.85
CA HIS A 157 -14.83 28.67 -12.59
C HIS A 157 -15.06 27.17 -12.34
N ASP A 158 -14.02 26.37 -12.49
CA ASP A 158 -14.07 24.91 -12.30
C ASP A 158 -14.42 24.55 -10.85
N ALA A 159 -13.81 25.21 -9.86
CA ALA A 159 -14.12 25.01 -8.44
C ALA A 159 -15.59 25.29 -8.11
N ARG A 160 -16.20 26.35 -8.68
CA ARG A 160 -17.64 26.62 -8.50
C ARG A 160 -18.51 25.52 -9.09
N ASN A 161 -18.16 25.01 -10.26
CA ASN A 161 -18.92 23.94 -10.91
C ASN A 161 -18.81 22.63 -10.11
N GLU A 162 -17.62 22.29 -9.61
CA GLU A 162 -17.42 21.08 -8.80
C GLU A 162 -18.13 21.17 -7.45
N ILE A 163 -18.04 22.30 -6.74
CA ILE A 163 -18.81 22.53 -5.50
C ILE A 163 -20.31 22.41 -5.77
N LYS A 164 -20.82 23.04 -6.83
CA LYS A 164 -22.25 22.97 -7.17
C LYS A 164 -22.72 21.54 -7.40
N LYS A 165 -21.98 20.75 -8.19
CA LYS A 165 -22.28 19.33 -8.43
C LYS A 165 -22.24 18.51 -7.14
N GLY A 166 -21.29 18.78 -6.25
CA GLY A 166 -21.14 18.09 -4.97
C GLY A 166 -22.22 18.44 -3.94
N MET A 167 -22.72 19.68 -3.98
CA MET A 167 -23.88 20.10 -3.20
C MET A 167 -25.18 19.42 -3.67
N GLU A 168 -25.27 19.06 -4.95
CA GLU A 168 -26.42 18.35 -5.55
C GLU A 168 -26.33 16.81 -5.40
N ARG A 169 -25.15 16.24 -5.10
CA ARG A 169 -24.92 14.79 -4.97
C ARG A 169 -24.67 14.37 -3.52
N VAL A 170 -25.54 13.52 -2.97
CA VAL A 170 -25.28 12.77 -1.72
C VAL A 170 -24.50 11.46 -2.01
N THR A 171 -23.97 11.29 -3.22
CA THR A 171 -23.33 10.04 -3.62
C THR A 171 -21.88 10.01 -3.15
N ARG A 172 -21.65 9.35 -2.02
CA ARG A 172 -20.31 8.91 -1.62
C ARG A 172 -19.86 7.76 -2.53
N GLY A 173 -18.59 7.75 -2.92
CA GLY A 173 -18.03 6.60 -3.61
C GLY A 173 -18.07 5.34 -2.75
N HIS A 174 -18.06 4.19 -3.40
CA HIS A 174 -18.19 2.91 -2.71
C HIS A 174 -17.04 2.70 -1.71
N LEU A 175 -15.81 3.06 -2.10
CA LEU A 175 -14.61 2.85 -1.27
C LEU A 175 -14.56 3.74 -0.02
N SER A 176 -15.32 4.84 0.01
CA SER A 176 -15.48 5.65 1.23
C SER A 176 -16.33 4.96 2.31
N VAL A 177 -17.21 4.05 1.91
CA VAL A 177 -18.11 3.30 2.81
C VAL A 177 -17.52 1.93 3.12
N SER A 178 -16.94 1.29 2.11
CA SER A 178 -16.39 -0.06 2.19
C SER A 178 -15.00 -0.10 1.56
N PRO A 179 -13.96 0.39 2.27
CA PRO A 179 -12.60 0.36 1.76
C PRO A 179 -12.09 -1.07 1.61
N ILE A 180 -11.32 -1.32 0.56
CA ILE A 180 -10.66 -2.61 0.37
C ILE A 180 -9.38 -2.69 1.20
N GLN A 181 -8.89 -3.92 1.35
CA GLN A 181 -7.54 -4.19 1.82
C GLN A 181 -6.81 -5.02 0.76
N LEU A 182 -5.56 -4.66 0.52
CA LEU A 182 -4.63 -5.45 -0.27
C LEU A 182 -3.76 -6.29 0.67
N THR A 183 -3.46 -7.50 0.25
CA THR A 183 -2.67 -8.51 0.96
C THR A 183 -1.68 -9.15 -0.02
N ARG A 184 -0.77 -10.01 0.49
CA ARG A 184 0.25 -10.74 -0.29
C ARG A 184 0.97 -9.85 -1.31
N MET A 185 1.29 -8.64 -0.87
CA MET A 185 2.03 -7.65 -1.65
C MET A 185 3.45 -8.14 -1.83
N GLY A 186 3.91 -8.20 -3.07
CA GLY A 186 5.25 -8.67 -3.40
C GLY A 186 5.72 -8.11 -4.73
N TYR A 187 6.82 -8.67 -5.21
CA TYR A 187 7.43 -8.24 -6.46
C TYR A 187 8.10 -9.39 -7.21
N SER A 188 8.40 -9.18 -8.49
CA SER A 188 9.24 -10.03 -9.31
C SER A 188 10.33 -9.18 -9.95
N GLY A 189 11.60 -9.41 -9.58
CA GLY A 189 12.75 -8.59 -9.97
C GLY A 189 13.65 -8.27 -8.78
N ARG A 190 14.17 -7.05 -8.72
CA ARG A 190 15.08 -6.58 -7.65
C ARG A 190 14.50 -5.34 -6.95
N PRO A 191 14.31 -5.36 -5.62
CA PRO A 191 13.76 -4.21 -4.91
C PRO A 191 14.79 -3.08 -4.86
N GLY A 192 14.31 -1.83 -4.71
CA GLY A 192 15.17 -0.66 -4.60
C GLY A 192 15.49 -0.30 -3.15
N LYS A 193 16.11 0.88 -2.95
CA LYS A 193 16.51 1.35 -1.61
C LYS A 193 15.33 1.60 -0.67
N LEU A 194 14.15 1.93 -1.21
CA LEU A 194 12.94 2.15 -0.42
C LEU A 194 12.13 0.86 -0.18
N GLY A 195 12.60 -0.26 -0.74
CA GLY A 195 12.03 -1.58 -0.53
C GLY A 195 11.15 -2.06 -1.68
N GLU A 196 10.12 -2.81 -1.30
CA GLU A 196 9.18 -3.49 -2.21
C GLU A 196 7.77 -2.89 -2.17
N THR A 197 6.85 -3.44 -2.98
CA THR A 197 5.43 -3.06 -3.08
C THR A 197 4.75 -2.72 -1.75
N TRP A 198 4.96 -3.55 -0.70
CA TRP A 198 4.38 -3.30 0.62
C TRP A 198 4.80 -1.96 1.23
N HIS A 199 6.04 -1.50 1.02
CA HIS A 199 6.53 -0.26 1.62
C HIS A 199 5.80 0.98 1.06
N PHE A 200 5.39 0.92 -0.21
CA PHE A 200 4.66 1.98 -0.89
C PHE A 200 3.15 1.88 -0.64
N LEU A 201 2.61 0.69 -0.37
CA LEU A 201 1.18 0.43 -0.20
C LEU A 201 0.79 0.06 1.24
N LYS A 202 1.65 0.31 2.23
CA LYS A 202 1.42 -0.07 3.63
C LYS A 202 0.17 0.57 4.24
N ARG A 203 -0.26 1.73 3.72
CA ARG A 203 -1.38 2.51 4.25
C ARG A 203 -2.68 2.13 3.55
N ASN A 204 -3.77 2.09 4.30
CA ASN A 204 -5.10 1.80 3.77
C ASN A 204 -5.49 2.81 2.66
N LEU A 205 -5.21 4.10 2.85
CA LEU A 205 -5.44 5.15 1.84
C LEU A 205 -4.73 4.84 0.52
N THR A 206 -3.43 4.51 0.55
CA THR A 206 -2.66 4.19 -0.67
C THR A 206 -3.20 2.97 -1.41
N GLN A 207 -3.68 1.96 -0.68
CA GLN A 207 -4.28 0.76 -1.26
C GLN A 207 -5.59 1.08 -2.00
N ASN A 208 -6.43 1.93 -1.40
CA ASN A 208 -7.70 2.31 -2.00
C ASN A 208 -7.53 3.30 -3.15
N ILE A 209 -6.53 4.19 -3.11
CA ILE A 209 -6.14 5.04 -4.24
C ILE A 209 -5.81 4.17 -5.47
N VAL A 210 -4.90 3.21 -5.33
CA VAL A 210 -4.47 2.36 -6.46
C VAL A 210 -5.56 1.39 -6.92
N TYR A 211 -6.45 0.96 -6.04
CA TYR A 211 -7.59 0.13 -6.41
C TYR A 211 -8.67 0.93 -7.18
N ALA A 212 -9.00 2.14 -6.73
CA ALA A 212 -10.01 3.00 -7.35
C ALA A 212 -9.72 3.24 -8.84
N MET A 213 -8.45 3.50 -9.18
CA MET A 213 -8.01 3.75 -10.55
C MET A 213 -7.45 2.51 -11.29
N TYR A 214 -7.77 1.31 -10.81
CA TYR A 214 -7.26 0.07 -11.41
C TYR A 214 -7.84 -0.21 -12.80
N HIS A 215 -9.17 -0.16 -12.93
CA HIS A 215 -9.87 -0.42 -14.20
C HIS A 215 -10.11 0.82 -15.05
N LYS A 216 -10.01 2.01 -14.46
CA LYS A 216 -10.29 3.28 -15.13
C LYS A 216 -9.39 4.40 -14.59
N PRO A 217 -8.76 5.20 -15.45
CA PRO A 217 -7.99 6.35 -14.99
C PRO A 217 -8.86 7.38 -14.25
N MET A 218 -8.36 7.91 -13.13
CA MET A 218 -9.05 8.89 -12.28
C MET A 218 -8.17 10.10 -11.96
N SER A 219 -8.78 11.29 -11.92
CA SER A 219 -8.15 12.49 -11.38
C SER A 219 -8.15 12.49 -9.85
N VAL A 220 -7.34 13.37 -9.24
CA VAL A 220 -7.32 13.58 -7.79
C VAL A 220 -8.72 13.91 -7.24
N ASN A 221 -9.48 14.79 -7.91
CA ASN A 221 -10.82 15.16 -7.46
C ASN A 221 -11.80 13.98 -7.53
N GLU A 222 -11.73 13.17 -8.60
CA GLU A 222 -12.53 11.95 -8.73
C GLU A 222 -12.18 10.94 -7.62
N LEU A 223 -10.89 10.76 -7.29
CA LEU A 223 -10.45 9.93 -6.17
C LEU A 223 -10.94 10.48 -4.82
N ALA A 224 -10.95 11.80 -4.66
CA ALA A 224 -11.41 12.46 -3.45
C ALA A 224 -12.88 12.15 -3.15
N VAL A 225 -13.72 12.22 -4.18
CA VAL A 225 -15.13 11.81 -4.11
C VAL A 225 -15.26 10.30 -3.85
N GLU A 226 -14.48 9.46 -4.54
CA GLU A 226 -14.58 8.00 -4.42
C GLU A 226 -14.22 7.51 -3.01
N LEU A 227 -13.16 8.09 -2.44
CA LEU A 227 -12.59 7.72 -1.15
C LEU A 227 -13.20 8.51 0.02
N GLY A 228 -14.03 9.52 -0.26
CA GLY A 228 -14.56 10.43 0.76
C GLY A 228 -13.44 11.16 1.52
N THR A 229 -12.28 11.32 0.90
CA THR A 229 -11.07 11.88 1.51
C THR A 229 -10.74 13.21 0.83
N PRO A 230 -10.43 14.28 1.58
CA PRO A 230 -10.03 15.56 1.00
C PRO A 230 -8.90 15.42 -0.03
N ALA A 231 -9.04 16.09 -1.18
CA ALA A 231 -8.13 15.98 -2.32
C ALA A 231 -6.66 16.25 -1.96
N HIS A 232 -6.39 17.24 -1.10
CA HIS A 232 -5.02 17.56 -0.68
C HIS A 232 -4.29 16.43 0.06
N PHE A 233 -5.00 15.50 0.72
CA PHE A 233 -4.38 14.31 1.30
C PHE A 233 -4.12 13.22 0.26
N ILE A 234 -4.82 13.26 -0.87
CA ILE A 234 -4.64 12.33 -1.99
C ILE A 234 -3.52 12.81 -2.91
N GLU A 235 -3.35 14.12 -3.07
CA GLU A 235 -2.32 14.72 -3.94
C GLU A 235 -0.91 14.23 -3.61
N ASP A 236 -0.52 14.29 -2.34
CA ASP A 236 0.82 13.88 -1.91
C ASP A 236 1.05 12.37 -2.14
N GLU A 237 0.02 11.56 -1.93
CA GLU A 237 0.07 10.11 -2.16
C GLU A 237 0.17 9.76 -3.64
N VAL A 238 -0.64 10.40 -4.49
CA VAL A 238 -0.62 10.23 -5.94
C VAL A 238 0.73 10.67 -6.50
N ALA A 239 1.24 11.82 -6.07
CA ALA A 239 2.56 12.31 -6.47
C ALA A 239 3.67 11.30 -6.12
N HIS A 240 3.66 10.78 -4.89
CA HIS A 240 4.64 9.80 -4.45
C HIS A 240 4.53 8.47 -5.22
N LEU A 241 3.33 7.94 -5.40
CA LEU A 241 3.12 6.71 -6.17
C LEU A 241 3.53 6.85 -7.65
N ALA A 242 3.31 8.03 -8.23
CA ALA A 242 3.69 8.33 -9.61
C ALA A 242 5.22 8.45 -9.74
N GLU A 243 5.87 9.14 -8.80
CA GLU A 243 7.32 9.29 -8.75
C GLU A 243 8.07 7.94 -8.74
N TYR A 244 7.49 6.92 -8.08
CA TYR A 244 8.06 5.58 -7.98
C TYR A 244 7.41 4.55 -8.90
N GLY A 245 6.66 5.00 -9.92
CA GLY A 245 6.18 4.15 -11.02
C GLY A 245 5.18 3.07 -10.60
N PHE A 246 4.39 3.30 -9.55
CA PHE A 246 3.24 2.46 -9.21
C PHE A 246 1.99 2.87 -9.98
N ILE A 247 1.95 4.13 -10.42
CA ILE A 247 0.85 4.72 -11.17
C ILE A 247 1.45 5.63 -12.27
N THR A 248 0.72 5.83 -13.36
CA THR A 248 1.14 6.68 -14.48
C THR A 248 0.09 7.75 -14.74
N GLU A 249 0.55 8.98 -14.91
CA GLU A 249 -0.29 10.06 -15.42
C GLU A 249 -0.65 9.81 -16.88
N THR A 250 -1.95 9.86 -17.16
CA THR A 250 -2.56 9.72 -18.48
C THR A 250 -3.07 11.09 -18.95
N ALA A 251 -3.92 11.13 -19.98
CA ALA A 251 -4.48 12.39 -20.45
C ALA A 251 -5.27 13.15 -19.37
N ALA A 252 -5.26 14.48 -19.45
CA ALA A 252 -6.07 15.37 -18.61
C ALA A 252 -5.87 15.21 -17.09
N LYS A 253 -4.62 15.01 -16.64
CA LYS A 253 -4.24 14.87 -15.21
C LYS A 253 -4.99 13.74 -14.48
N LYS A 254 -5.28 12.66 -15.20
CA LYS A 254 -5.83 11.42 -14.64
C LYS A 254 -4.72 10.40 -14.47
N TYR A 255 -4.79 9.59 -13.44
CA TYR A 255 -3.80 8.56 -13.12
C TYR A 255 -4.40 7.18 -13.28
N ARG A 256 -3.58 6.20 -13.65
CA ARG A 256 -3.94 4.78 -13.63
C ARG A 256 -2.91 3.99 -12.85
N THR A 257 -3.32 2.85 -12.32
CA THR A 257 -2.41 1.91 -11.64
C THR A 257 -1.63 1.07 -12.66
N ASP A 258 -0.31 0.93 -12.50
CA ASP A 258 0.58 0.19 -13.44
C ASP A 258 1.26 -1.03 -12.81
N PHE A 259 0.63 -1.61 -11.78
CA PHE A 259 1.04 -2.89 -11.20
C PHE A 259 -0.13 -3.85 -11.08
N ILE A 260 0.14 -5.14 -10.90
CA ILE A 260 -0.90 -6.18 -10.95
C ILE A 260 -1.65 -6.27 -9.61
N ILE A 261 -2.97 -6.10 -9.62
CA ILE A 261 -3.85 -6.45 -8.51
C ILE A 261 -4.60 -7.73 -8.88
N ARG A 262 -4.36 -8.81 -8.13
CA ARG A 262 -5.03 -10.10 -8.33
C ARG A 262 -6.31 -10.15 -7.52
N ASP A 263 -7.40 -10.51 -8.17
CA ASP A 263 -8.68 -10.81 -7.55
C ASP A 263 -9.24 -12.10 -8.13
N HIS A 264 -8.58 -13.21 -7.82
CA HIS A 264 -8.96 -14.50 -8.39
C HIS A 264 -10.23 -15.03 -7.72
N SER A 265 -11.17 -15.50 -8.54
CA SER A 265 -12.30 -16.28 -8.06
C SER A 265 -11.83 -17.66 -7.56
N ARG A 266 -12.67 -18.32 -6.77
CA ARG A 266 -12.43 -19.70 -6.33
C ARG A 266 -12.21 -20.64 -7.52
N GLU A 267 -13.04 -20.53 -8.53
CA GLU A 267 -13.04 -21.35 -9.74
C GLU A 267 -11.75 -21.14 -10.54
N GLN A 268 -11.27 -19.90 -10.62
CA GLN A 268 -9.99 -19.58 -11.27
C GLN A 268 -8.83 -20.25 -10.52
N LEU A 269 -8.77 -20.14 -9.20
CA LEU A 269 -7.73 -20.78 -8.39
C LEU A 269 -7.75 -22.30 -8.49
N GLN A 270 -8.94 -22.92 -8.45
CA GLN A 270 -9.12 -24.36 -8.63
C GLN A 270 -8.70 -24.83 -10.02
N CYS A 271 -9.09 -24.10 -11.06
CA CYS A 271 -8.71 -24.41 -12.43
C CYS A 271 -7.19 -24.30 -12.62
N THR A 272 -6.58 -23.19 -12.18
CA THR A 272 -5.11 -23.04 -12.22
C THR A 272 -4.41 -24.16 -11.45
N HIS A 273 -4.88 -24.51 -10.24
CA HIS A 273 -4.30 -25.61 -9.47
C HIS A 273 -4.33 -26.95 -10.24
N LYS A 274 -5.47 -27.28 -10.85
CA LYS A 274 -5.62 -28.49 -11.66
C LYS A 274 -4.65 -28.51 -12.84
N LEU A 275 -4.53 -27.40 -13.58
CA LEU A 275 -3.62 -27.29 -14.73
C LEU A 275 -2.16 -27.50 -14.32
N TYR A 276 -1.72 -26.87 -13.24
CA TYR A 276 -0.35 -27.03 -12.74
C TYR A 276 -0.09 -28.46 -12.24
N LYS A 277 -1.06 -29.09 -11.58
CA LYS A 277 -0.94 -30.48 -11.11
C LYS A 277 -0.84 -31.48 -12.26
N GLU A 278 -1.66 -31.32 -13.29
CA GLU A 278 -1.62 -32.16 -14.50
C GLU A 278 -0.29 -32.00 -15.24
N CYS A 279 0.18 -30.76 -15.40
CA CYS A 279 1.47 -30.48 -16.02
C CYS A 279 2.64 -31.07 -15.22
N ALA A 280 2.64 -30.86 -13.90
CA ALA A 280 3.68 -31.40 -13.03
C ALA A 280 3.75 -32.93 -13.05
N ALA A 281 2.62 -33.62 -13.08
CA ALA A 281 2.59 -35.09 -13.17
C ALA A 281 3.25 -35.62 -14.46
N HIS A 282 3.17 -34.87 -15.56
CA HIS A 282 3.82 -35.24 -16.81
C HIS A 282 5.33 -34.97 -16.82
N ILE A 283 5.75 -33.89 -16.15
CA ILE A 283 7.12 -33.36 -16.22
C ILE A 283 8.01 -33.89 -15.09
N ALA A 284 7.44 -34.15 -13.92
CA ALA A 284 8.18 -34.56 -12.72
C ALA A 284 9.02 -35.82 -12.96
N GLU A 285 8.39 -36.85 -13.50
CA GLU A 285 9.02 -38.14 -13.79
C GLU A 285 10.16 -37.98 -14.79
N LEU A 286 9.94 -37.20 -15.86
CA LEU A 286 10.96 -36.93 -16.88
C LEU A 286 12.24 -36.33 -16.29
N HIS A 287 12.12 -35.33 -15.42
CA HIS A 287 13.29 -34.70 -14.78
C HIS A 287 13.92 -35.60 -13.72
N PHE A 288 13.11 -36.32 -12.96
CA PHE A 288 13.62 -37.22 -11.92
C PHE A 288 14.41 -38.37 -12.53
N ASP A 289 13.81 -39.10 -13.48
CA ASP A 289 14.44 -40.27 -14.11
C ASP A 289 15.71 -39.85 -14.85
N ALA A 290 15.71 -38.72 -15.56
CA ALA A 290 16.90 -38.20 -16.22
C ALA A 290 18.07 -37.86 -15.27
N ILE A 291 17.80 -37.51 -14.01
CA ILE A 291 18.84 -37.28 -12.99
C ILE A 291 19.29 -38.62 -12.41
N MET A 292 18.35 -39.53 -12.13
CA MET A 292 18.66 -40.85 -11.57
C MET A 292 19.46 -41.71 -12.54
N ASP A 293 19.17 -41.64 -13.84
CA ASP A 293 19.90 -42.35 -14.91
C ASP A 293 21.39 -41.97 -14.97
N VAL A 294 21.75 -40.79 -14.45
CA VAL A 294 23.13 -40.28 -14.41
C VAL A 294 23.65 -40.05 -12.99
N GLN A 295 23.07 -40.72 -11.99
CA GLN A 295 23.44 -40.59 -10.59
C GLN A 295 24.94 -40.82 -10.36
N ASP A 296 25.50 -41.91 -10.90
CA ASP A 296 26.91 -42.27 -10.73
C ASP A 296 27.85 -41.16 -11.25
N GLN A 297 27.52 -40.54 -12.39
CA GLN A 297 28.30 -39.45 -12.96
C GLN A 297 28.16 -38.17 -12.12
N ILE A 298 26.98 -37.91 -11.55
CA ILE A 298 26.77 -36.77 -10.64
C ILE A 298 27.59 -36.96 -9.35
N GLU A 299 27.59 -38.15 -8.77
CA GLU A 299 28.40 -38.46 -7.57
C GLU A 299 29.90 -38.31 -7.83
N GLN A 300 30.36 -38.63 -9.05
CA GLN A 300 31.75 -38.47 -9.48
C GLN A 300 32.12 -37.06 -9.93
N SER A 301 31.15 -36.13 -10.02
CA SER A 301 31.36 -34.76 -10.52
C SER A 301 32.18 -33.85 -9.60
N GLY A 302 32.34 -34.26 -8.33
CA GLY A 302 32.96 -33.45 -7.28
C GLY A 302 32.01 -32.43 -6.66
N LEU A 303 30.70 -32.56 -6.90
CA LEU A 303 29.68 -31.80 -6.17
C LEU A 303 29.67 -32.24 -4.70
N LEU A 304 29.73 -31.27 -3.78
CA LEU A 304 29.75 -31.57 -2.35
C LEU A 304 28.37 -31.29 -1.77
N TYR A 305 27.88 -32.18 -0.93
CA TYR A 305 26.61 -32.05 -0.24
C TYR A 305 26.65 -32.79 1.10
N PRO A 306 25.89 -32.35 2.11
CA PRO A 306 25.94 -32.90 3.46
C PRO A 306 25.72 -34.41 3.49
N GLU A 307 26.57 -35.11 4.25
CA GLU A 307 26.49 -36.55 4.54
C GLU A 307 26.51 -37.47 3.30
N ASN A 308 26.81 -36.94 2.11
CA ASN A 308 26.57 -37.62 0.84
C ASN A 308 25.12 -38.14 0.71
N ASP A 309 24.15 -37.42 1.30
CA ASP A 309 22.73 -37.75 1.15
C ASP A 309 22.22 -37.29 -0.22
N PHE A 310 22.09 -38.24 -1.15
CA PHE A 310 21.60 -37.93 -2.51
C PHE A 310 20.17 -37.37 -2.50
N ASN A 311 19.34 -37.71 -1.50
CA ASN A 311 18.00 -37.13 -1.37
C ASN A 311 18.08 -35.63 -1.05
N PHE A 312 19.01 -35.23 -0.18
CA PHE A 312 19.30 -33.81 0.07
C PHE A 312 19.75 -33.10 -1.21
N LEU A 313 20.62 -33.75 -2.00
CA LEU A 313 21.06 -33.20 -3.27
C LEU A 313 19.88 -32.99 -4.23
N LEU A 314 18.97 -33.96 -4.36
CA LEU A 314 17.79 -33.87 -5.22
C LEU A 314 16.92 -32.64 -4.92
N TRP A 315 16.76 -32.28 -3.63
CA TRP A 315 16.03 -31.06 -3.24
C TRP A 315 16.61 -29.77 -3.83
N THR A 316 17.89 -29.75 -4.22
CA THR A 316 18.52 -28.60 -4.87
C THR A 316 18.70 -28.80 -6.36
N LEU A 317 19.10 -29.99 -6.80
CA LEU A 317 19.42 -30.26 -8.19
C LEU A 317 18.18 -30.30 -9.08
N LEU A 318 17.06 -30.88 -8.62
CA LEU A 318 15.79 -30.88 -9.36
C LEU A 318 15.31 -29.47 -9.72
N PRO A 319 15.05 -28.56 -8.76
CA PRO A 319 14.56 -27.23 -9.09
C PRO A 319 15.58 -26.43 -9.91
N LYS A 320 16.89 -26.62 -9.67
CA LYS A 320 17.94 -25.96 -10.45
C LYS A 320 17.97 -26.42 -11.90
N ASN A 321 17.93 -27.73 -12.13
CA ASN A 321 17.87 -28.31 -13.47
C ASN A 321 16.62 -27.85 -14.21
N ILE A 322 15.44 -27.84 -13.57
CA ILE A 322 14.20 -27.37 -14.19
C ILE A 322 14.33 -25.90 -14.61
N GLU A 323 14.86 -25.03 -13.74
CA GLU A 323 15.08 -23.61 -14.05
C GLU A 323 16.03 -23.41 -15.25
N GLU A 324 17.14 -24.15 -15.29
CA GLU A 324 18.13 -24.05 -16.35
C GLU A 324 17.59 -24.56 -17.68
N GLN A 325 16.89 -25.69 -17.68
CA GLN A 325 16.27 -26.26 -18.87
C GLN A 325 15.14 -25.35 -19.37
N ALA A 326 14.40 -24.68 -18.47
CA ALA A 326 13.40 -23.69 -18.83
C ALA A 326 13.96 -22.49 -19.59
N SER A 327 15.25 -22.16 -19.40
CA SER A 327 15.92 -21.09 -20.17
C SER A 327 16.17 -21.47 -21.63
N ARG A 328 16.17 -22.77 -21.94
CA ARG A 328 16.31 -23.33 -23.30
C ARG A 328 14.98 -23.38 -24.05
N LEU A 329 13.85 -23.30 -23.33
CA LEU A 329 12.54 -23.18 -23.94
C LEU A 329 12.44 -21.87 -24.73
N GLY A 330 11.83 -21.93 -25.93
CA GLY A 330 11.41 -20.72 -26.64
C GLY A 330 10.47 -19.89 -25.76
N ARG A 331 10.87 -18.66 -25.42
CA ARG A 331 10.07 -17.78 -24.56
C ARG A 331 8.78 -17.39 -25.29
N LEU A 332 7.63 -17.69 -24.69
CA LEU A 332 6.31 -17.30 -25.22
C LEU A 332 5.84 -15.91 -24.74
N GLY A 333 6.33 -15.45 -23.58
CA GLY A 333 6.02 -14.12 -23.04
C GLY A 333 6.99 -13.01 -23.49
N PRO A 334 6.67 -11.72 -23.25
CA PRO A 334 7.59 -10.63 -23.56
C PRO A 334 8.89 -10.72 -22.74
N PRO A 335 10.01 -10.16 -23.24
CA PRO A 335 11.27 -10.16 -22.49
C PRO A 335 11.20 -9.21 -21.29
N ALA A 336 11.87 -9.58 -20.18
CA ALA A 336 11.88 -8.82 -18.93
C ALA A 336 12.22 -7.32 -19.13
N ALA A 337 13.21 -7.03 -19.98
CA ALA A 337 13.67 -5.67 -20.26
C ALA A 337 12.57 -4.74 -20.81
N LYS A 338 11.48 -5.28 -21.37
CA LYS A 338 10.35 -4.49 -21.90
C LYS A 338 9.21 -4.28 -20.91
N VAL A 339 9.15 -5.08 -19.84
CA VAL A 339 7.96 -5.16 -18.97
C VAL A 339 8.25 -4.95 -17.49
N VAL A 340 9.52 -5.02 -17.08
CA VAL A 340 9.92 -4.81 -15.69
C VAL A 340 10.31 -3.34 -15.49
N PRO A 341 9.46 -2.52 -14.81
CA PRO A 341 9.71 -1.10 -14.67
C PRO A 341 10.92 -0.82 -13.75
N LEU A 342 11.73 0.16 -14.16
CA LEU A 342 12.81 0.73 -13.36
C LEU A 342 12.27 1.91 -12.55
N ARG A 343 12.53 1.91 -11.24
CA ARG A 343 12.08 2.92 -10.28
C ARG A 343 13.21 3.84 -9.87
N LYS A 344 12.84 5.03 -9.41
CA LYS A 344 13.77 6.09 -9.02
C LYS A 344 14.73 5.70 -7.88
N ASP A 345 14.33 4.78 -7.01
CA ASP A 345 15.16 4.24 -5.92
C ASP A 345 16.11 3.11 -6.35
N GLY A 346 16.17 2.81 -7.65
CA GLY A 346 16.98 1.74 -8.23
C GLY A 346 16.28 0.37 -8.28
N GLY A 347 15.03 0.26 -7.80
CA GLY A 347 14.27 -0.97 -7.89
C GLY A 347 13.87 -1.27 -9.34
N GLN A 348 14.05 -2.52 -9.77
CA GLN A 348 13.63 -2.99 -11.10
C GLN A 348 12.79 -4.24 -10.95
N TYR A 349 11.48 -4.07 -10.84
CA TYR A 349 10.56 -5.16 -10.54
C TYR A 349 9.12 -4.93 -11.01
N ILE A 350 8.39 -6.01 -11.31
CA ILE A 350 6.94 -5.98 -11.45
C ILE A 350 6.34 -6.06 -10.04
N ALA A 351 5.57 -5.06 -9.66
CA ALA A 351 4.84 -5.06 -8.39
C ALA A 351 3.54 -5.87 -8.54
N TYR A 352 3.14 -6.55 -7.48
CA TYR A 352 1.82 -7.18 -7.41
C TYR A 352 1.25 -7.13 -5.99
N ALA A 353 -0.08 -7.20 -5.91
CA ALA A 353 -0.83 -7.38 -4.67
C ALA A 353 -2.05 -8.27 -4.93
N GLU A 354 -2.67 -8.77 -3.87
CA GLU A 354 -3.90 -9.57 -3.93
C GLU A 354 -5.01 -8.87 -3.14
N LEU A 355 -6.24 -8.89 -3.64
CA LEU A 355 -7.39 -8.37 -2.90
C LEU A 355 -7.67 -9.28 -1.70
N LYS A 356 -7.79 -8.69 -0.50
CA LYS A 356 -8.08 -9.45 0.72
C LYS A 356 -9.52 -9.93 0.67
N ARG A 357 -9.71 -11.25 0.76
CA ARG A 357 -11.00 -11.89 0.96
C ARG A 357 -11.06 -12.45 2.37
N ASP A 358 -12.13 -12.12 3.10
CA ASP A 358 -12.34 -12.55 4.47
C ASP A 358 -13.80 -13.04 4.64
N PRO A 359 -14.03 -14.33 4.92
CA PRO A 359 -13.03 -15.38 5.02
C PRO A 359 -12.35 -15.68 3.68
N PHE A 360 -11.13 -16.23 3.74
CA PHE A 360 -10.49 -16.77 2.54
C PHE A 360 -11.34 -17.93 2.00
N PRO A 361 -11.62 -17.99 0.67
CA PRO A 361 -12.49 -19.02 0.14
C PRO A 361 -11.91 -20.42 0.35
N ASP A 362 -12.76 -21.37 0.71
CA ASP A 362 -12.39 -22.79 0.70
C ASP A 362 -12.06 -23.23 -0.73
N LEU A 363 -10.78 -23.48 -1.00
CA LEU A 363 -10.32 -23.86 -2.33
C LEU A 363 -10.66 -25.32 -2.69
N GLY A 364 -11.06 -26.16 -1.72
CA GLY A 364 -11.18 -27.60 -1.92
C GLY A 364 -9.83 -28.32 -2.09
N PHE A 365 -8.72 -27.64 -1.81
CA PHE A 365 -7.38 -28.20 -1.70
C PHE A 365 -6.54 -27.34 -0.74
N ASP A 366 -5.49 -27.93 -0.16
CA ASP A 366 -4.54 -27.20 0.67
C ASP A 366 -3.51 -26.46 -0.22
N PRO A 367 -3.44 -25.11 -0.19
CA PRO A 367 -2.49 -24.35 -0.98
C PRO A 367 -1.07 -24.32 -0.37
N GLN A 368 -0.88 -24.69 0.90
CA GLN A 368 0.41 -24.53 1.58
C GLN A 368 1.57 -25.28 0.92
N PRO A 369 1.42 -26.55 0.47
CA PRO A 369 2.53 -27.30 -0.16
C PRO A 369 3.01 -26.71 -1.49
N TYR A 370 2.22 -25.81 -2.08
CA TYR A 370 2.54 -25.13 -3.35
C TYR A 370 3.11 -23.73 -3.13
N TRP A 371 3.32 -23.32 -1.88
CA TRP A 371 3.98 -22.07 -1.55
C TRP A 371 5.45 -22.10 -1.99
N ARG A 372 5.91 -20.95 -2.49
CA ARG A 372 7.28 -20.75 -2.96
C ARG A 372 7.69 -19.27 -2.91
N ASN A 373 8.96 -19.01 -3.11
CA ASN A 373 9.47 -17.75 -3.66
C ASN A 373 9.86 -17.91 -5.13
N GLY A 374 10.32 -16.83 -5.77
CA GLY A 374 11.06 -16.96 -7.04
C GLY A 374 12.50 -17.41 -6.78
N PRO A 375 13.22 -17.90 -7.81
CA PRO A 375 14.65 -18.15 -7.69
C PRO A 375 15.38 -16.83 -7.36
N MET A 376 16.35 -16.92 -6.46
CA MET A 376 17.11 -15.79 -5.94
C MET A 376 18.60 -16.06 -6.05
N ASP A 377 19.28 -15.21 -6.80
CA ASP A 377 20.74 -15.22 -6.91
C ASP A 377 21.33 -14.02 -6.18
N ARG A 378 22.34 -14.28 -5.34
CA ARG A 378 23.24 -13.26 -4.84
C ARG A 378 24.68 -13.64 -5.12
N ILE A 379 25.42 -12.69 -5.64
CA ILE A 379 26.83 -12.84 -5.98
C ILE A 379 27.60 -11.82 -5.15
N ASP A 380 28.61 -12.30 -4.44
CA ASP A 380 29.58 -11.42 -3.79
C ASP A 380 30.70 -10.98 -4.76
N ARG A 381 31.36 -9.86 -4.47
CA ARG A 381 32.50 -9.30 -5.23
C ARG A 381 33.66 -10.28 -5.40
N GLY A 382 33.78 -11.28 -4.54
CA GLY A 382 34.79 -12.34 -4.58
C GLY A 382 34.39 -13.61 -5.35
N ASN A 383 33.35 -13.55 -6.20
CA ASN A 383 32.87 -14.62 -7.08
C ASN A 383 32.21 -15.84 -6.40
N LEU A 384 31.80 -15.75 -5.13
CA LEU A 384 30.85 -16.73 -4.56
C LEU A 384 29.43 -16.33 -4.96
N SER A 385 28.70 -17.26 -5.58
CA SER A 385 27.27 -17.13 -5.79
C SER A 385 26.52 -18.04 -4.83
N ILE A 386 25.39 -17.57 -4.32
CA ILE A 386 24.39 -18.39 -3.64
C ILE A 386 23.08 -18.24 -4.41
N TRP A 387 22.61 -19.36 -4.96
CA TRP A 387 21.29 -19.50 -5.54
C TRP A 387 20.34 -20.14 -4.52
N ARG A 388 19.10 -19.64 -4.43
CA ARG A 388 18.05 -20.15 -3.54
C ARG A 388 16.70 -20.22 -4.21
N PHE A 389 15.91 -21.20 -3.81
CA PHE A 389 14.51 -21.32 -4.20
C PHE A 389 13.64 -21.77 -3.03
N ASP A 390 13.12 -20.84 -2.23
CA ASP A 390 12.31 -21.21 -1.05
C ASP A 390 10.99 -21.86 -1.47
N THR A 391 10.63 -22.94 -0.77
CA THR A 391 9.40 -23.72 -0.94
C THR A 391 8.74 -23.96 0.41
N PHE A 392 7.58 -24.60 0.42
CA PHE A 392 6.89 -25.05 1.64
C PHE A 392 7.81 -25.80 2.62
N TRP A 393 8.75 -26.61 2.11
CA TRP A 393 9.68 -27.37 2.94
C TRP A 393 10.89 -26.56 3.43
N SER A 394 11.04 -25.32 2.98
CA SER A 394 12.15 -24.44 3.38
C SER A 394 11.83 -23.71 4.68
N ASP A 395 12.57 -24.01 5.75
CA ASP A 395 12.36 -23.42 7.08
C ASP A 395 13.20 -22.14 7.29
N ARG A 396 13.12 -21.22 6.34
CA ARG A 396 13.92 -19.97 6.34
C ARG A 396 13.07 -18.77 6.75
N ASP A 397 13.31 -18.28 7.96
CA ASP A 397 12.64 -17.09 8.48
C ASP A 397 12.89 -15.84 7.63
N GLY A 398 11.84 -15.07 7.37
CA GLY A 398 11.89 -13.77 6.68
C GLY A 398 12.15 -13.83 5.17
N GLY A 399 12.25 -15.03 4.58
CA GLY A 399 12.41 -15.23 3.14
C GLY A 399 13.54 -14.40 2.53
N TRP A 400 13.26 -13.76 1.39
CA TRP A 400 14.25 -12.96 0.65
C TRP A 400 14.86 -11.79 1.45
N LYS A 401 14.13 -11.23 2.42
CA LYS A 401 14.59 -10.10 3.26
C LYS A 401 15.75 -10.50 4.15
N ASN A 402 15.73 -11.75 4.60
CA ASN A 402 16.72 -12.37 5.46
C ASN A 402 17.78 -13.15 4.67
N PHE A 403 17.86 -12.94 3.36
CA PHE A 403 18.98 -13.35 2.52
C PHE A 403 19.73 -12.09 2.13
N THR A 404 20.82 -11.75 2.80
CA THR A 404 21.51 -10.44 2.62
C THR A 404 22.85 -10.58 1.90
N PRO A 405 23.40 -9.52 1.28
CA PRO A 405 24.75 -9.55 0.72
C PRO A 405 25.83 -9.89 1.76
N GLY A 406 25.67 -9.42 3.01
CA GLY A 406 26.64 -9.69 4.09
C GLY A 406 26.72 -11.17 4.45
N GLU A 407 25.59 -11.90 4.39
CA GLU A 407 25.59 -13.35 4.59
C GLU A 407 26.39 -14.09 3.52
N VAL A 408 26.31 -13.66 2.26
CA VAL A 408 27.09 -14.26 1.16
C VAL A 408 28.58 -14.01 1.37
N GLU A 409 28.95 -12.80 1.80
CA GLU A 409 30.33 -12.46 2.12
C GLU A 409 30.89 -13.29 3.29
N LEU A 410 30.10 -13.52 4.35
CA LEU A 410 30.51 -14.39 5.45
C LEU A 410 30.73 -15.84 4.99
N CYS A 411 29.82 -16.40 4.18
CA CYS A 411 30.02 -17.71 3.57
C CYS A 411 31.32 -17.75 2.75
N ARG A 412 31.60 -16.71 1.96
CA ARG A 412 32.84 -16.64 1.17
C ARG A 412 34.09 -16.55 2.06
N ARG A 413 34.08 -15.73 3.10
CA ARG A 413 35.20 -15.61 4.05
C ARG A 413 35.47 -16.95 4.71
N PHE A 414 34.44 -17.64 5.17
CA PHE A 414 34.56 -18.99 5.73
C PHE A 414 35.15 -19.97 4.70
N TRP A 415 34.60 -20.01 3.47
CA TRP A 415 35.10 -20.88 2.39
C TRP A 415 36.59 -20.68 2.12
N LYS A 416 37.06 -19.42 2.07
CA LYS A 416 38.46 -19.09 1.80
C LYS A 416 39.39 -19.24 3.01
N GLY A 417 38.88 -19.63 4.18
CA GLY A 417 39.67 -19.67 5.41
C GLY A 417 40.03 -18.29 5.96
N GLU A 418 39.33 -17.24 5.54
CA GLU A 418 39.51 -15.84 5.98
C GLU A 418 38.67 -15.51 7.23
N LEU A 419 38.02 -16.51 7.81
CA LEU A 419 37.21 -16.43 9.02
C LEU A 419 37.80 -17.37 10.09
N PRO A 420 38.85 -16.96 10.83
CA PRO A 420 39.39 -17.76 11.93
C PRO A 420 38.40 -17.86 13.09
N GLU A 421 38.37 -19.01 13.77
CA GLU A 421 37.60 -19.26 14.99
C GLU A 421 38.28 -18.57 16.19
N ASN A 422 37.83 -17.35 16.51
CA ASN A 422 38.32 -16.57 17.64
C ASN A 422 37.25 -15.61 18.17
N ASP A 423 37.54 -14.93 19.27
CA ASP A 423 36.60 -14.00 19.95
C ASP A 423 36.11 -12.87 19.04
N ALA A 424 36.89 -12.47 18.02
CA ALA A 424 36.51 -11.40 17.10
C ALA A 424 35.41 -11.82 16.10
N HIS A 425 35.19 -13.13 15.89
CA HIS A 425 34.23 -13.66 14.91
C HIS A 425 33.10 -14.48 15.53
N VAL A 426 32.91 -14.42 16.85
CA VAL A 426 31.86 -15.19 17.55
C VAL A 426 30.47 -14.89 16.97
N GLU A 427 30.18 -13.61 16.70
CA GLU A 427 28.90 -13.19 16.10
C GLU A 427 28.73 -13.69 14.66
N ASP A 428 29.81 -13.68 13.86
CA ASP A 428 29.82 -14.19 12.48
C ASP A 428 29.47 -15.69 12.48
N TYR A 429 30.12 -16.49 13.34
CA TYR A 429 29.82 -17.92 13.46
C TYR A 429 28.43 -18.18 14.04
N ALA A 430 27.98 -17.41 15.04
CA ALA A 430 26.64 -17.52 15.60
C ALA A 430 25.56 -17.27 14.53
N LEU A 431 25.77 -16.29 13.64
CA LEU A 431 24.89 -16.04 12.52
C LEU A 431 24.88 -17.22 11.54
N LEU A 432 26.05 -17.69 11.10
CA LEU A 432 26.16 -18.82 10.15
C LEU A 432 25.54 -20.12 10.69
N LEU A 433 25.68 -20.38 12.00
CA LEU A 433 25.08 -21.53 12.68
C LEU A 433 23.57 -21.39 12.86
N SER A 434 23.07 -20.20 13.24
CA SER A 434 21.62 -19.98 13.42
C SER A 434 20.84 -20.13 12.11
N LYS A 435 21.49 -19.74 10.99
CA LYS A 435 21.01 -19.94 9.62
C LYS A 435 21.26 -21.34 9.09
N GLN A 436 21.97 -22.18 9.85
CA GLN A 436 22.44 -23.51 9.45
C GLN A 436 23.22 -23.51 8.14
N TYR A 437 23.87 -22.40 7.73
CA TYR A 437 24.81 -22.46 6.61
C TYR A 437 26.02 -23.31 6.97
N LEU A 438 26.39 -23.30 8.26
CA LEU A 438 27.40 -24.19 8.83
C LEU A 438 26.78 -25.15 9.85
N LEU A 439 27.37 -26.34 9.95
CA LEU A 439 27.20 -27.29 11.05
C LEU A 439 28.51 -27.41 11.83
N LYS A 440 28.41 -27.55 13.15
CA LYS A 440 29.55 -27.89 14.00
C LYS A 440 29.68 -29.41 14.08
N THR A 441 30.84 -29.92 13.72
CA THR A 441 31.19 -31.35 13.72
C THR A 441 32.39 -31.59 14.64
N ALA A 442 32.73 -32.86 14.88
CA ALA A 442 33.96 -33.21 15.61
C ALA A 442 35.24 -32.72 14.91
N LYS A 443 35.20 -32.47 13.60
CA LYS A 443 36.34 -31.99 12.79
C LYS A 443 36.36 -30.46 12.61
N GLY A 444 35.51 -29.72 13.33
CA GLY A 444 35.31 -28.29 13.16
C GLY A 444 34.02 -27.99 12.41
N TYR A 445 33.98 -26.90 11.64
CA TYR A 445 32.78 -26.45 10.93
C TYR A 445 32.75 -26.94 9.49
N THR A 446 31.57 -27.35 9.02
CA THR A 446 31.33 -27.70 7.61
C THR A 446 30.11 -26.96 7.09
N PHE A 447 30.08 -26.69 5.79
CA PHE A 447 28.86 -26.20 5.15
C PHE A 447 27.75 -27.25 5.16
N ASN A 448 26.51 -26.75 5.24
CA ASN A 448 25.30 -27.55 5.19
C ASN A 448 24.50 -27.31 3.91
N ALA A 449 25.12 -27.14 2.75
CA ALA A 449 24.42 -26.85 1.50
C ALA A 449 25.07 -27.60 0.35
N VAL A 450 24.41 -27.62 -0.81
CA VAL A 450 25.07 -28.13 -2.02
C VAL A 450 26.12 -27.11 -2.46
N LEU A 451 27.35 -27.56 -2.60
CA LEU A 451 28.51 -26.74 -2.89
C LEU A 451 29.17 -27.13 -4.20
N VAL A 452 29.58 -26.10 -4.94
CA VAL A 452 30.34 -26.19 -6.19
C VAL A 452 31.67 -25.48 -5.98
N ASP A 453 32.74 -26.27 -5.77
CA ASP A 453 34.07 -25.72 -5.53
C ASP A 453 34.76 -25.21 -6.80
N ARG A 454 34.45 -25.85 -7.94
CA ARG A 454 35.05 -25.57 -9.24
C ARG A 454 33.97 -25.34 -10.29
N PRO A 455 34.05 -24.29 -11.13
CA PRO A 455 33.06 -24.04 -12.19
C PRO A 455 32.91 -25.21 -13.18
N GLU A 456 33.94 -26.05 -13.32
CA GLU A 456 33.91 -27.27 -14.13
C GLU A 456 32.87 -28.29 -13.63
N THR A 457 32.60 -28.36 -12.32
CA THR A 457 31.65 -29.33 -11.75
C THR A 457 30.23 -29.06 -12.23
N LEU A 458 29.77 -27.81 -12.22
CA LEU A 458 28.45 -27.48 -12.78
C LEU A 458 28.40 -27.67 -14.29
N ARG A 459 29.46 -27.31 -15.02
CA ARG A 459 29.55 -27.58 -16.46
C ARG A 459 29.42 -29.07 -16.75
N HIS A 460 30.07 -29.92 -15.95
CA HIS A 460 29.95 -31.38 -16.10
C HIS A 460 28.50 -31.85 -15.83
N ILE A 461 27.87 -31.40 -14.75
CA ILE A 461 26.46 -31.70 -14.44
C ILE A 461 25.55 -31.31 -15.61
N HIS A 462 25.76 -30.12 -16.19
CA HIS A 462 24.99 -29.64 -17.35
C HIS A 462 25.19 -30.48 -18.61
N THR A 463 26.34 -31.17 -18.73
CA THR A 463 26.63 -32.05 -19.87
C THR A 463 26.10 -33.47 -19.70
N VAL A 464 26.03 -33.98 -18.47
CA VAL A 464 25.57 -35.36 -18.22
C VAL A 464 24.04 -35.45 -18.15
N ILE A 465 23.37 -34.44 -17.62
CA ILE A 465 21.90 -34.38 -17.65
C ILE A 465 21.48 -33.99 -19.07
N PRO A 466 20.68 -34.81 -19.78
CA PRO A 466 20.28 -34.52 -21.15
C PRO A 466 19.45 -33.22 -21.26
N ASP A 467 19.40 -32.64 -22.46
CA ASP A 467 18.47 -31.55 -22.74
C ASP A 467 17.04 -32.11 -22.86
N LEU A 468 16.24 -31.84 -21.83
CA LEU A 468 14.86 -32.32 -21.73
C LEU A 468 13.87 -31.33 -22.36
N SER A 469 14.31 -30.10 -22.62
CA SER A 469 13.43 -29.00 -23.03
C SER A 469 12.55 -29.32 -24.24
N PRO A 470 12.99 -30.05 -25.29
CA PRO A 470 12.12 -30.42 -26.40
C PRO A 470 10.98 -31.38 -25.99
N ALA A 471 11.23 -32.28 -25.04
CA ALA A 471 10.28 -33.32 -24.64
C ALA A 471 9.09 -32.74 -23.86
N TYR A 472 9.33 -31.76 -22.99
CA TYR A 472 8.28 -31.16 -22.17
C TYR A 472 7.78 -29.79 -22.64
N ALA A 473 8.40 -29.19 -23.67
CA ALA A 473 7.94 -27.91 -24.24
C ALA A 473 6.44 -27.88 -24.59
N PRO A 474 5.82 -28.92 -25.21
CA PRO A 474 4.39 -28.89 -25.50
C PRO A 474 3.51 -28.76 -24.26
N ALA A 475 3.88 -29.42 -23.16
CA ALA A 475 3.14 -29.37 -21.90
C ALA A 475 3.23 -27.97 -21.25
N ILE A 476 4.39 -27.33 -21.31
CA ILE A 476 4.59 -25.97 -20.80
C ILE A 476 3.84 -24.94 -21.65
N THR A 477 3.87 -25.06 -22.98
CA THR A 477 3.12 -24.18 -23.87
C THR A 477 1.63 -24.25 -23.56
N LYS A 478 1.08 -25.46 -23.45
CA LYS A 478 -0.33 -25.67 -23.07
C LYS A 478 -0.65 -25.06 -21.70
N LEU A 479 0.19 -25.32 -20.69
CA LEU A 479 0.01 -24.75 -19.35
C LEU A 479 0.02 -23.21 -19.38
N TYR A 480 0.97 -22.62 -20.11
CA TYR A 480 1.13 -21.18 -20.23
C TYR A 480 -0.10 -20.54 -20.89
N GLU A 481 -0.55 -21.05 -22.03
CA GLU A 481 -1.70 -20.50 -22.77
C GLU A 481 -2.99 -20.54 -21.93
N GLN A 482 -3.26 -21.66 -21.27
CA GLN A 482 -4.44 -21.83 -20.42
C GLN A 482 -4.36 -20.96 -19.16
N SER A 483 -3.19 -20.92 -18.51
CA SER A 483 -2.96 -20.07 -17.33
C SER A 483 -3.03 -18.59 -17.67
N LEU A 484 -2.53 -18.18 -18.85
CA LEU A 484 -2.59 -16.81 -19.32
C LEU A 484 -4.03 -16.38 -19.57
N HIS A 485 -4.82 -17.25 -20.22
CA HIS A 485 -6.25 -16.99 -20.42
C HIS A 485 -6.96 -16.71 -19.09
N ILE A 486 -6.73 -17.53 -18.07
CA ILE A 486 -7.30 -17.32 -16.72
C ILE A 486 -6.78 -16.03 -16.09
N ALA A 487 -5.46 -15.81 -16.14
CA ALA A 487 -4.82 -14.65 -15.52
C ALA A 487 -5.23 -13.31 -16.15
N MET A 488 -5.65 -13.30 -17.42
CA MET A 488 -6.16 -12.12 -18.14
C MET A 488 -7.59 -11.74 -17.75
N GLN A 489 -8.38 -12.65 -17.18
CA GLN A 489 -9.78 -12.39 -16.89
C GLN A 489 -9.93 -11.26 -15.86
N GLY A 490 -10.68 -10.23 -16.24
CA GLY A 490 -10.92 -9.05 -15.42
C GLY A 490 -9.71 -8.10 -15.30
N GLN A 491 -8.60 -8.34 -16.00
CA GLN A 491 -7.42 -7.50 -15.88
C GLN A 491 -7.42 -6.30 -16.86
N PRO A 492 -6.89 -5.13 -16.46
CA PRO A 492 -6.70 -4.00 -17.36
C PRO A 492 -5.76 -4.34 -18.52
N LYS A 493 -6.15 -3.95 -19.75
CA LYS A 493 -5.41 -4.28 -20.99
C LYS A 493 -3.96 -3.79 -20.98
N HIS A 494 -3.65 -2.66 -20.35
CA HIS A 494 -2.28 -2.13 -20.31
C HIS A 494 -1.33 -2.98 -19.46
N LEU A 495 -1.84 -3.87 -18.60
CA LEU A 495 -1.05 -4.79 -17.78
C LEU A 495 -0.80 -6.15 -18.45
N GLU A 496 -1.39 -6.40 -19.62
CA GLU A 496 -1.25 -7.65 -20.38
C GLU A 496 0.23 -8.08 -20.55
N PRO A 497 1.18 -7.19 -20.91
CA PRO A 497 2.59 -7.59 -21.03
C PRO A 497 3.21 -8.05 -19.70
N GLN A 498 2.95 -7.36 -18.60
CA GLN A 498 3.46 -7.76 -17.28
C GLN A 498 2.85 -9.08 -16.82
N ILE A 499 1.56 -9.28 -17.03
CA ILE A 499 0.89 -10.51 -16.64
C ILE A 499 1.35 -11.68 -17.52
N ALA A 500 1.50 -11.50 -18.84
CA ALA A 500 2.06 -12.52 -19.73
C ALA A 500 3.47 -12.94 -19.29
N TYR A 501 4.33 -11.98 -18.94
CA TYR A 501 5.66 -12.28 -18.39
C TYR A 501 5.58 -13.05 -17.07
N MET A 502 4.73 -12.60 -16.14
CA MET A 502 4.54 -13.26 -14.84
C MET A 502 3.98 -14.68 -15.00
N THR A 503 3.06 -14.90 -15.94
CA THR A 503 2.52 -16.24 -16.22
C THR A 503 3.59 -17.14 -16.81
N TRP A 504 4.42 -16.65 -17.73
CA TRP A 504 5.52 -17.42 -18.31
C TRP A 504 6.52 -17.90 -17.25
N ILE A 505 7.03 -17.00 -16.40
CA ILE A 505 8.03 -17.38 -15.38
C ILE A 505 7.47 -18.36 -14.34
N ASN A 506 6.15 -18.36 -14.11
CA ASN A 506 5.50 -19.30 -13.20
C ASN A 506 5.19 -20.64 -13.87
N SER A 507 4.87 -20.65 -15.17
CA SER A 507 4.52 -21.86 -15.91
C SER A 507 5.75 -22.65 -16.36
N ALA A 508 6.84 -21.97 -16.70
CA ALA A 508 8.09 -22.60 -17.11
C ALA A 508 9.06 -22.89 -15.95
N GLY A 509 8.81 -22.36 -14.76
CA GLY A 509 9.68 -22.48 -13.59
C GLY A 509 8.87 -22.20 -12.32
N GLY A 510 9.36 -21.33 -11.44
CA GLY A 510 8.56 -20.69 -10.37
C GLY A 510 7.52 -21.60 -9.72
N ALA A 511 6.23 -21.33 -9.97
CA ALA A 511 5.14 -22.12 -9.39
C ALA A 511 5.16 -23.60 -9.83
N LEU A 512 5.46 -23.91 -11.10
CA LEU A 512 5.50 -25.29 -11.58
C LEU A 512 6.50 -26.16 -10.81
N ILE A 513 7.66 -25.59 -10.43
CA ILE A 513 8.67 -26.31 -9.62
C ILE A 513 8.07 -26.79 -8.29
N ALA A 514 7.27 -25.97 -7.61
CA ALA A 514 6.62 -26.37 -6.35
C ALA A 514 5.63 -27.54 -6.56
N TYR A 515 4.91 -27.55 -7.68
CA TYR A 515 4.01 -28.66 -8.03
C TYR A 515 4.78 -29.93 -8.38
N ILE A 516 5.92 -29.83 -9.07
CA ILE A 516 6.80 -30.96 -9.38
C ILE A 516 7.36 -31.57 -8.09
N LEU A 517 7.91 -30.75 -7.19
CA LEU A 517 8.44 -31.22 -5.91
C LEU A 517 7.34 -31.90 -5.08
N LYS A 518 6.15 -31.31 -5.01
CA LYS A 518 5.01 -31.93 -4.32
C LYS A 518 4.62 -33.26 -4.94
N HIS A 519 4.59 -33.35 -6.27
CA HIS A 519 4.29 -34.59 -6.98
C HIS A 519 5.29 -35.69 -6.63
N LEU A 520 6.59 -35.40 -6.67
CA LEU A 520 7.65 -36.37 -6.36
C LEU A 520 7.61 -36.83 -4.89
N VAL A 521 7.27 -35.94 -3.96
CA VAL A 521 7.03 -36.30 -2.55
C VAL A 521 5.82 -37.23 -2.42
N ASP A 522 4.72 -36.91 -3.09
CA ASP A 522 3.49 -37.72 -3.05
C ASP A 522 3.68 -39.13 -3.65
N GLN A 523 4.56 -39.26 -4.65
CA GLN A 523 4.92 -40.56 -5.23
C GLN A 523 6.00 -41.32 -4.44
N GLY A 524 6.53 -40.74 -3.35
CA GLY A 524 7.59 -41.34 -2.55
C GLY A 524 8.97 -41.36 -3.24
N LYS A 525 9.14 -40.65 -4.36
CA LYS A 525 10.41 -40.54 -5.09
C LYS A 525 11.37 -39.53 -4.45
N LEU A 526 10.83 -38.46 -3.85
CA LEU A 526 11.58 -37.47 -3.08
C LEU A 526 11.16 -37.55 -1.62
N ARG A 527 12.07 -37.95 -0.73
CA ARG A 527 11.77 -38.00 0.71
C ARG A 527 11.79 -36.59 1.29
N GLU A 528 10.84 -36.31 2.19
CA GLU A 528 10.82 -35.03 2.90
C GLU A 528 12.15 -34.74 3.61
N PRO A 529 12.59 -33.47 3.66
CA PRO A 529 13.84 -33.11 4.30
C PRO A 529 13.77 -33.26 5.81
N LEU A 530 14.86 -33.73 6.39
CA LEU A 530 15.06 -33.77 7.84
C LEU A 530 15.05 -32.34 8.42
N PRO A 531 14.67 -32.14 9.69
CA PRO A 531 14.61 -30.81 10.30
C PRO A 531 15.88 -29.96 10.10
N GLU A 532 17.05 -30.56 10.25
CA GLU A 532 18.38 -29.96 10.08
C GLU A 532 18.76 -29.64 8.62
N GLN A 533 18.01 -30.19 7.65
CA GLN A 533 18.20 -29.92 6.22
C GLN A 533 17.33 -28.75 5.74
N ARG A 534 16.20 -28.46 6.41
CA ARG A 534 15.15 -27.56 5.91
C ARG A 534 15.61 -26.12 5.66
N LYS A 535 16.65 -25.64 6.35
CA LYS A 535 17.18 -24.28 6.15
C LYS A 535 18.07 -24.16 4.92
N THR A 536 18.52 -25.27 4.34
CA THR A 536 19.53 -25.28 3.29
C THR A 536 19.25 -26.21 2.12
N ILE A 537 18.15 -26.95 2.14
CA ILE A 537 17.57 -27.46 0.89
C ILE A 537 17.32 -26.31 -0.10
N THR A 538 17.24 -26.65 -1.38
CA THR A 538 17.03 -25.69 -2.47
C THR A 538 18.05 -24.54 -2.48
N MET A 539 19.27 -24.81 -2.01
CA MET A 539 20.37 -23.86 -1.95
C MET A 539 21.63 -24.44 -2.60
N LEU A 540 22.15 -23.69 -3.58
CA LEU A 540 23.40 -24.02 -4.26
C LEU A 540 24.40 -22.88 -4.04
N MET A 541 25.56 -23.19 -3.47
CA MET A 541 26.64 -22.23 -3.28
C MET A 541 27.83 -22.61 -4.17
N GLY A 542 28.47 -21.64 -4.81
CA GLY A 542 29.74 -21.92 -5.47
C GLY A 542 30.22 -20.87 -6.46
N LYS A 543 31.35 -21.18 -7.10
CA LYS A 543 31.93 -20.37 -8.17
C LYS A 543 31.19 -20.64 -9.47
N LEU A 544 30.34 -19.71 -9.88
CA LEU A 544 29.57 -19.82 -11.14
C LEU A 544 30.33 -19.30 -12.36
N LYS A 545 31.52 -18.70 -12.17
CA LYS A 545 32.37 -18.16 -13.24
C LYS A 545 33.83 -18.45 -12.98
#